data_AF-A0A2K6WE83-F1
#
_entry.id   AF-A0A2K6WE83-F1
#
_cell.length_a   1.000
_cell.length_b   1.000
_cell.length_c   1.000
_cell.angle_alpha   90.00
_cell.angle_beta   90.00
_cell.angle_gamma   90.00
#
_symmetry.space_group_name_H-M   'P 1'
#
loop_
_entity.id
_entity.type
_entity.pdbx_description
1 polymer ?
#
loop_
_entity_poly.entity_id
_entity_poly.type
_entity_poly.pdbx_seq_one_letter_code
_entity_poly.pdbx_strand_id
1 'polypeptide(L)'
;MERRKSCFPTCKIPDKRDFMDSNPPRTTDDFYRYYDPWIGIGIAIMLALFFILIAFKSFVTWLLRHTTIWRYQFKKKYRKKQLINHITDSTIPTTTQIIDNGHIIIS
;
A
#
# COMPACT_ATOMS: atom_id res chain seq x y z
N MET A 1 55.11 -49.59 33.79
CA MET A 1 54.17 -49.27 34.89
C MET A 1 53.75 -47.81 34.74
N GLU A 2 52.49 -47.58 34.40
CA GLU A 2 51.94 -46.25 34.13
C GLU A 2 51.45 -45.60 35.44
N ARG A 3 51.96 -44.42 35.76
CA ARG A 3 51.77 -43.72 37.04
C ARG A 3 50.44 -42.96 37.01
N ARG A 4 49.48 -43.38 37.84
CA ARG A 4 48.15 -42.73 37.99
C ARG A 4 48.29 -41.25 38.36
N LYS A 5 47.58 -40.38 37.63
CA LYS A 5 47.58 -38.92 37.83
C LYS A 5 46.75 -38.54 39.07
N SER A 6 47.23 -37.54 39.80
CA SER A 6 46.93 -37.23 41.21
C SER A 6 45.59 -36.54 41.51
N CYS A 7 44.70 -36.35 40.54
CA CYS A 7 43.50 -35.51 40.75
C CYS A 7 42.17 -36.27 40.70
N PHE A 8 42.19 -37.61 40.80
CA PHE A 8 40.99 -38.40 41.04
C PHE A 8 40.52 -38.26 42.49
N PRO A 9 39.22 -38.07 42.79
CA PRO A 9 38.07 -38.09 41.89
C PRO A 9 37.52 -36.70 41.47
N THR A 10 38.02 -35.60 42.06
CA THR A 10 37.48 -34.25 41.88
C THR A 10 38.04 -33.48 40.68
N CYS A 11 38.73 -34.15 39.75
CA CYS A 11 39.10 -33.65 38.42
C CYS A 11 37.95 -33.08 37.58
N LYS A 12 36.69 -33.24 37.97
CA LYS A 12 35.57 -32.80 37.16
C LYS A 12 35.46 -31.28 37.26
N ILE A 13 36.02 -30.57 36.26
CA ILE A 13 35.75 -29.15 36.01
C ILE A 13 34.24 -28.95 36.09
N PRO A 14 33.75 -27.93 36.84
CA PRO A 14 32.31 -27.68 36.97
C PRO A 14 31.67 -27.62 35.60
N ASP A 15 30.68 -28.49 35.40
CA ASP A 15 29.83 -28.54 34.23
C ASP A 15 29.15 -27.17 34.13
N LYS A 16 29.53 -26.41 33.10
CA LYS A 16 28.86 -25.19 32.64
C LYS A 16 28.98 -23.97 33.57
N ARG A 17 30.04 -23.19 33.37
CA ARG A 17 29.86 -21.72 33.38
C ARG A 17 29.20 -21.36 32.06
N ASP A 18 27.88 -21.52 32.04
CA ASP A 18 27.01 -21.08 30.95
C ASP A 18 27.22 -19.57 30.72
N PHE A 19 27.01 -19.12 29.48
CA PHE A 19 26.83 -17.72 29.04
C PHE A 19 28.00 -16.96 28.40
N MET A 20 29.18 -17.54 28.19
CA MET A 20 30.17 -16.90 27.28
C MET A 20 30.65 -17.90 26.24
N ASP A 21 30.33 -17.64 24.97
CA ASP A 21 30.94 -18.34 23.85
C ASP A 21 32.46 -18.35 23.99
N SER A 22 33.08 -19.50 23.74
CA SER A 22 34.53 -19.69 23.92
C SER A 22 35.38 -18.77 23.05
N ASN A 23 34.81 -18.21 21.99
CA ASN A 23 35.43 -17.16 21.18
C ASN A 23 34.35 -16.26 20.57
N PRO A 24 33.90 -15.20 21.27
CA PRO A 24 32.90 -14.30 20.73
C PRO A 24 33.45 -13.61 19.47
N PRO A 25 32.58 -13.23 18.51
CA PRO A 25 32.96 -12.39 17.37
C PRO A 25 33.69 -11.14 17.87
N ARG A 26 34.91 -10.88 17.39
CA ARG A 26 35.72 -9.72 17.82
C ARG A 26 35.65 -8.56 16.84
N THR A 27 35.28 -8.86 15.60
CA THR A 27 35.23 -7.90 14.49
C THR A 27 33.85 -7.88 13.85
N THR A 28 33.53 -6.78 13.16
CA THR A 28 32.28 -6.67 12.39
C THR A 28 32.17 -7.73 11.29
N ASP A 29 33.30 -8.11 10.68
CA ASP A 29 33.34 -9.12 9.62
C ASP A 29 33.01 -10.52 10.15
N ASP A 30 33.46 -10.85 11.38
CA ASP A 30 33.07 -12.10 12.05
C ASP A 30 31.56 -12.14 12.29
N PHE A 31 30.97 -11.02 12.70
CA PHE A 31 29.52 -10.93 12.90
C PHE A 31 28.75 -11.21 11.61
N TYR A 32 29.11 -10.56 10.50
CA TYR A 32 28.44 -10.77 9.21
C TYR A 32 28.66 -12.16 8.62
N ARG A 33 29.78 -12.82 8.93
CA ARG A 33 30.06 -14.18 8.44
C ARG A 33 29.12 -15.23 9.02
N TYR A 34 28.70 -15.06 10.27
CA TYR A 34 27.79 -15.99 10.96
C TYR A 34 26.34 -15.51 10.99
N TYR A 35 26.09 -14.23 10.75
CA TYR A 35 24.73 -13.69 10.67
C TYR A 35 24.05 -14.16 9.37
N ASP A 36 22.84 -14.68 9.48
CA ASP A 36 22.04 -15.06 8.31
C ASP A 36 21.40 -13.81 7.68
N PRO A 37 21.76 -13.39 6.46
CA PRO A 37 21.09 -12.26 5.80
C PRO A 37 19.59 -12.48 5.63
N TRP A 38 19.12 -13.75 5.63
CA TRP A 38 17.71 -14.10 5.49
C TRP A 38 16.83 -13.65 6.66
N ILE A 39 17.40 -13.46 7.86
CA ILE A 39 16.62 -12.90 8.98
C ILE A 39 16.27 -11.42 8.74
N GLY A 40 17.19 -10.66 8.15
CA GLY A 40 16.99 -9.24 7.83
C GLY A 40 15.91 -9.05 6.77
N ILE A 41 15.98 -9.80 5.67
CA ILE A 41 14.95 -9.77 4.62
C ILE A 41 13.60 -10.28 5.14
N GLY A 42 13.57 -11.28 6.02
CA GLY A 42 12.35 -11.76 6.66
C GLY A 42 11.65 -10.66 7.48
N ILE A 43 12.41 -9.95 8.31
CA ILE A 43 11.90 -8.80 9.08
C ILE A 43 11.43 -7.69 8.14
N ALA A 44 12.18 -7.38 7.09
CA ALA A 44 11.81 -6.36 6.11
C ALA A 44 10.48 -6.68 5.41
N ILE A 45 10.26 -7.94 5.02
CA ILE A 45 8.99 -8.41 4.42
C ILE A 45 7.85 -8.27 5.42
N MET A 46 8.03 -8.70 6.67
CA MET A 46 6.99 -8.58 7.70
C MET A 46 6.60 -7.12 7.97
N LEU A 47 7.58 -6.22 8.03
CA LEU A 47 7.34 -4.79 8.16
C LEU A 47 6.61 -4.22 6.93
N ALA A 48 7.04 -4.58 5.72
CA ALA A 48 6.40 -4.15 4.48
C ALA A 48 4.93 -4.61 4.42
N LEU A 49 4.64 -5.86 4.78
CA LEU A 49 3.28 -6.38 4.87
C LEU A 49 2.44 -5.59 5.87
N PHE A 50 2.99 -5.26 7.05
CA PHE A 50 2.29 -4.46 8.04
C PHE A 50 1.92 -3.07 7.52
N PHE A 51 2.86 -2.37 6.86
CA PHE A 51 2.58 -1.09 6.21
C PHE A 51 1.55 -1.21 5.09
N ILE A 52 1.66 -2.24 4.26
CA ILE A 52 0.70 -2.49 3.18
C ILE A 52 -0.69 -2.76 3.74
N LEU A 53 -0.85 -3.54 4.80
CA LEU A 53 -2.16 -3.83 5.38
C LEU A 53 -2.83 -2.57 5.94
N ILE A 54 -2.06 -1.71 6.63
CA ILE A 54 -2.54 -0.43 7.14
C ILE A 54 -2.92 0.50 5.98
N ALA A 55 -2.02 0.64 5.00
CA ALA A 55 -2.23 1.47 3.83
C ALA A 55 -3.38 0.93 2.95
N PHE A 56 -3.60 -0.37 2.90
CA PHE A 56 -4.64 -1.00 2.11
C PHE A 56 -6.02 -0.61 2.63
N LYS A 57 -6.22 -0.61 3.95
CA LYS A 57 -7.49 -0.18 4.55
C LYS A 57 -7.80 1.29 4.23
N SER A 58 -6.81 2.18 4.36
CA SER A 58 -6.99 3.60 4.05
C SER A 58 -7.18 3.83 2.55
N PHE A 59 -6.41 3.12 1.72
CA PHE A 59 -6.50 3.16 0.26
C PHE A 59 -7.85 2.68 -0.25
N VAL A 60 -8.38 1.56 0.23
CA VAL A 60 -9.71 1.05 -0.15
C VAL A 60 -10.79 2.04 0.23
N THR A 61 -10.74 2.59 1.44
CA THR A 61 -11.73 3.59 1.89
C THR A 61 -11.68 4.85 1.02
N TRP A 62 -10.48 5.33 0.71
CA TRP A 62 -10.26 6.48 -0.17
C TRP A 62 -10.74 6.18 -1.60
N LEU A 63 -10.45 5.00 -2.14
CA LEU A 63 -10.83 4.57 -3.48
C LEU A 63 -12.35 4.43 -3.60
N LEU A 64 -13.03 3.86 -2.61
CA LEU A 64 -14.50 3.79 -2.59
C LEU A 64 -15.14 5.18 -2.57
N ARG A 65 -14.60 6.12 -1.79
CA ARG A 65 -15.06 7.52 -1.76
C ARG A 65 -14.80 8.21 -3.09
N HIS A 66 -13.63 8.01 -3.68
CA HIS A 66 -13.26 8.63 -4.95
C HIS A 66 -14.14 8.09 -6.10
N THR A 67 -14.35 6.77 -6.15
CA THR A 67 -15.18 6.14 -7.19
C THR A 67 -16.66 6.52 -7.08
N THR A 68 -17.21 6.65 -5.87
CA THR A 68 -18.59 7.13 -5.67
C THR A 68 -18.76 8.59 -6.11
N ILE A 69 -17.82 9.48 -5.75
CA ILE A 69 -17.83 10.87 -6.21
C ILE A 69 -17.68 10.95 -7.74
N TRP A 70 -16.76 10.19 -8.31
CA TRP A 70 -16.53 10.15 -9.76
C TRP A 70 -17.78 9.68 -10.51
N ARG A 71 -18.42 8.60 -10.05
CA ARG A 71 -19.71 8.11 -10.59
C ARG A 71 -20.80 9.17 -10.50
N TYR A 72 -20.90 9.88 -9.38
CA TYR A 72 -21.87 10.96 -9.20
C TYR A 72 -21.65 12.11 -10.19
N GLN A 73 -20.41 12.57 -10.33
CA GLN A 73 -20.04 13.64 -11.27
C GLN A 73 -20.28 13.22 -12.72
N PHE A 74 -19.97 11.97 -13.07
CA PHE A 74 -20.24 11.42 -14.38
C PHE A 74 -21.75 11.45 -14.66
N LYS A 75 -22.58 10.86 -13.79
CA LYS A 75 -24.06 10.88 -13.94
C LYS A 75 -24.62 12.30 -14.05
N LYS A 76 -24.07 13.27 -13.31
CA LYS A 76 -24.46 14.70 -13.41
C LYS A 76 -24.14 15.28 -14.80
N LYS A 77 -22.96 15.00 -15.35
CA LYS A 77 -22.56 15.44 -16.70
C LYS A 77 -23.47 14.85 -17.79
N TYR A 78 -23.80 13.55 -17.72
CA TYR A 78 -24.71 12.93 -18.70
C TYR A 78 -26.12 13.53 -18.64
N ARG A 79 -26.68 13.73 -17.45
CA ARG A 79 -27.99 14.40 -17.30
C ARG A 79 -27.97 15.83 -17.82
N LYS A 80 -26.91 16.60 -17.57
CA LYS A 80 -26.78 17.97 -18.10
C LYS A 80 -26.66 17.99 -19.62
N LYS A 81 -25.90 17.05 -20.23
CA LYS A 81 -25.82 16.92 -21.70
C LYS A 81 -27.18 16.57 -22.32
N GLN A 82 -27.89 15.60 -21.76
CA GLN A 82 -29.24 15.26 -22.24
C GLN A 82 -30.20 16.45 -22.14
N LEU A 83 -30.16 17.20 -21.03
CA LEU A 83 -30.97 18.41 -20.87
C LEU A 83 -30.62 19.48 -21.91
N ILE A 84 -29.32 19.74 -22.14
CA ILE A 84 -28.88 20.72 -23.14
C ILE A 84 -29.30 20.29 -24.55
N ASN A 85 -29.09 19.03 -24.92
CA ASN A 85 -29.48 18.52 -26.23
C ASN A 85 -30.99 18.67 -26.48
N HIS A 86 -31.81 18.33 -25.48
CA HIS A 86 -33.26 18.53 -25.59
C HIS A 86 -33.63 20.00 -25.76
N ILE A 87 -32.96 20.91 -25.06
CA ILE A 87 -33.19 22.36 -25.21
C ILE A 87 -32.76 22.82 -26.61
N THR A 88 -31.58 22.41 -27.11
CA THR A 88 -31.11 22.83 -28.44
C THR A 88 -31.96 22.26 -29.57
N ASP A 89 -32.42 21.01 -29.48
CA ASP A 89 -33.32 20.42 -30.47
C ASP A 89 -34.69 21.11 -30.47
N SER A 90 -35.16 21.55 -29.30
CA SER A 90 -36.39 22.35 -29.19
C SER A 90 -36.22 23.80 -29.60
N THR A 91 -34.98 24.30 -29.65
CA THR A 91 -34.62 25.68 -30.02
C THR A 91 -33.92 25.70 -31.37
N ILE A 92 -34.38 24.92 -32.36
CA ILE A 92 -34.25 25.35 -33.75
C ILE A 92 -35.21 26.54 -33.86
N PRO A 93 -34.71 27.79 -33.90
CA PRO A 93 -35.59 28.93 -34.00
C PRO A 93 -36.17 28.88 -35.42
N THR A 94 -37.46 28.59 -35.53
CA THR A 94 -38.26 29.15 -36.62
C THR A 94 -37.88 30.62 -36.67
N THR A 95 -37.10 31.00 -37.67
CA THR A 95 -36.67 32.37 -37.86
C THR A 95 -37.88 33.08 -38.41
N THR A 96 -38.82 33.42 -37.53
CA THR A 96 -39.94 34.27 -37.88
C THR A 96 -39.36 35.65 -38.12
N GLN A 97 -39.09 35.97 -39.39
CA GLN A 97 -38.88 37.36 -39.76
C GLN A 97 -40.22 38.08 -39.59
N ILE A 98 -40.31 38.86 -38.52
CA ILE A 98 -41.45 39.75 -38.28
C ILE A 98 -41.26 40.90 -39.26
N ILE A 99 -41.88 40.81 -40.43
CA ILE A 99 -42.04 41.97 -41.30
C ILE A 99 -43.25 42.74 -40.78
N ASP A 100 -42.99 43.99 -40.46
CA ASP A 100 -43.94 45.00 -39.98
C ASP A 100 -45.24 44.91 -40.81
N ASN A 101 -46.38 44.70 -40.12
CA ASN A 101 -47.77 44.47 -40.57
C ASN A 101 -48.46 43.21 -40.00
N GLY A 102 -47.90 42.59 -38.96
CA GLY A 102 -48.69 41.70 -38.06
C GLY A 102 -48.99 40.29 -38.58
N HIS A 103 -48.40 39.86 -39.69
CA HIS A 103 -48.48 38.47 -40.14
C HIS A 103 -47.19 37.71 -39.82
N ILE A 104 -47.30 36.70 -38.94
CA ILE A 104 -46.22 35.74 -38.66
C ILE A 104 -46.30 34.63 -39.71
N ILE A 105 -45.33 34.57 -40.61
CA ILE A 105 -45.17 33.42 -41.50
C ILE A 105 -44.12 32.50 -40.87
N ILE A 106 -44.56 31.30 -40.49
CA ILE A 106 -43.71 30.23 -39.99
C ILE A 106 -43.11 29.56 -41.23
N SER A 107 -41.83 29.80 -41.50
CA SER A 107 -41.06 29.01 -42.48
C SER A 107 -40.46 27.78 -41.82
#